data_AF-A0A1F5NUD6-F1
#
_entry.id   AF-A0A1F5NUD6-F1
#
_cell.length_a   1.000
_cell.length_b   1.000
_cell.length_c   1.000
_cell.angle_alpha   90.00
_cell.angle_beta   90.00
_cell.angle_gamma   90.00
#
_symmetry.space_group_name_H-M   'P 1'
#
loop_
_entity.id
_entity.type
_entity.pdbx_description
1 polymer ?
#
loop_
_entity_poly.entity_id
_entity_poly.type
_entity_poly.pdbx_seq_one_letter_code
_entity_poly.pdbx_strand_id
1 'polypeptide(L)'
;MMQIKKRRDGKIGLRFMCTICFYQDTRHEKDLFWIRMILGIGYISRRNDGMTELRINGFKQVRDILKMLLPFIRFKKVQAEALYKAAEILCSVKFTGLSQTQLKELVSYVMMIQSHNYVTRHKRTESELLLALGLTP
;
A
#
# COMPACT_ATOMS: atom_id res chain seq x y z
N MET A 1 -1.26 -3.30 0.38
CA MET A 1 -2.27 -2.27 0.74
C MET A 1 -1.88 -0.95 0.09
N MET A 2 -2.86 -0.19 -0.38
CA MET A 2 -2.68 1.18 -0.83
C MET A 2 -3.69 2.08 -0.10
N GLN A 3 -3.23 3.22 0.41
CA GLN A 3 -4.05 4.12 1.21
C GLN A 3 -3.77 5.58 0.84
N ILE A 4 -4.79 6.44 0.97
CA ILE A 4 -4.65 7.89 0.95
C ILE A 4 -4.85 8.40 2.38
N LYS A 5 -3.81 8.98 3.00
CA LYS A 5 -3.82 9.45 4.39
C LYS A 5 -3.71 10.97 4.46
N LYS A 6 -4.45 11.57 5.39
CA LYS A 6 -4.25 12.97 5.79
C LYS A 6 -2.90 13.16 6.48
N ARG A 7 -2.27 14.30 6.23
CA ARG A 7 -1.01 14.77 6.79
C ARG A 7 -1.23 16.19 7.28
N ARG A 8 -0.67 16.55 8.44
CA ARG A 8 -0.76 17.92 8.99
C ARG A 8 0.45 18.78 8.59
N ASP A 9 1.52 18.11 8.18
CA ASP A 9 2.89 18.57 8.00
C ASP A 9 3.25 18.91 6.53
N GLY A 10 2.30 18.79 5.59
CA GLY A 10 2.55 19.05 4.17
C GLY A 10 1.55 20.03 3.57
N LYS A 11 1.99 20.87 2.62
CA LYS A 11 1.16 21.88 1.92
C LYS A 11 -0.14 21.31 1.33
N ILE A 12 -0.10 20.06 0.89
CA ILE A 12 -1.22 19.35 0.25
C ILE A 12 -2.13 18.67 1.29
N GLY A 13 -1.62 18.44 2.50
CA GLY A 13 -2.36 17.77 3.56
C GLY A 13 -2.69 16.30 3.33
N LEU A 14 -2.14 15.67 2.27
CA LEU A 14 -2.42 14.28 1.88
C LEU A 14 -1.16 13.55 1.44
N ARG A 15 -1.17 12.22 1.59
CA ARG A 15 -0.17 11.31 0.99
C ARG A 15 -0.79 10.03 0.50
N PHE A 16 -0.26 9.50 -0.60
CA PHE A 16 -0.38 8.09 -0.93
C PHE A 16 0.57 7.27 -0.04
N MET A 17 0.17 6.04 0.27
CA MET A 17 0.96 5.09 1.04
C MET A 17 0.82 3.71 0.42
N CYS A 18 1.93 3.17 -0.09
CA CYS A 18 2.04 1.79 -0.51
C CYS A 18 2.69 0.98 0.62
N THR A 19 2.09 -0.17 0.92
CA THR A 19 2.55 -1.03 2.01
C THR A 19 2.39 -2.50 1.68
N ILE A 20 3.44 -3.28 1.91
CA ILE A 20 3.39 -4.73 2.07
C ILE A 20 3.40 -5.02 3.57
N CYS A 21 2.50 -5.89 4.03
CA CYS A 21 2.39 -6.23 5.44
C CYS A 21 2.18 -7.73 5.58
N PHE A 22 3.01 -8.34 6.41
CA PHE A 22 2.86 -9.73 6.84
C PHE A 22 2.43 -9.72 8.30
N TYR A 23 1.57 -10.66 8.66
CA TYR A 23 1.04 -10.82 10.01
C TYR A 23 1.35 -12.24 10.47
N GLN A 24 1.70 -12.37 11.74
CA GLN A 24 1.89 -13.67 12.39
C GLN A 24 1.50 -13.57 13.85
N ASP A 25 1.01 -14.67 14.43
CA ASP A 25 0.85 -14.79 15.87
C ASP A 25 2.21 -14.52 16.55
N THR A 26 2.24 -13.74 17.61
CA THR A 26 3.50 -13.32 18.25
C THR A 26 4.34 -14.50 18.73
N ARG A 27 3.72 -15.64 19.07
CA ARG A 27 4.44 -16.87 19.46
C ARG A 27 5.28 -17.44 18.33
N HIS A 28 4.98 -17.08 17.08
CA HIS A 28 5.63 -17.56 15.87
C HIS A 28 6.30 -16.42 15.07
N GLU A 29 6.57 -15.27 15.69
CA GLU A 29 7.09 -14.08 15.00
C GLU A 29 8.46 -14.28 14.32
N LYS A 30 9.21 -15.33 14.67
CA LYS A 30 10.54 -15.64 14.11
C LYS A 30 10.54 -15.68 12.57
N ASP A 31 9.45 -16.17 11.96
CA ASP A 31 9.31 -16.21 10.51
C ASP A 31 9.28 -14.80 9.89
N LEU A 32 8.68 -13.82 10.60
CA LEU A 32 8.68 -12.43 10.16
C LEU A 32 10.10 -11.83 10.20
N PHE A 33 10.90 -12.19 11.21
CA PHE A 33 12.31 -11.79 11.27
C PHE A 33 13.12 -12.41 10.12
N TRP A 34 12.88 -13.68 9.80
CA TRP A 34 13.50 -14.33 8.64
C TRP A 34 13.12 -13.64 7.33
N ILE A 35 11.83 -13.35 7.09
CA ILE A 35 11.39 -12.61 5.89
C ILE A 35 12.06 -11.24 5.82
N ARG A 36 12.13 -10.50 6.94
CA ARG A 36 12.81 -9.20 6.99
C ARG A 36 14.29 -9.31 6.64
N MET A 37 14.98 -10.35 7.11
CA MET A 37 16.37 -10.61 6.81
C MET A 37 16.57 -10.87 5.31
N ILE A 38 15.74 -11.71 4.69
CA ILE A 38 15.79 -12.00 3.25
C ILE A 38 15.51 -10.76 2.41
N LEU A 39 14.52 -9.95 2.79
CA LEU A 39 14.16 -8.74 2.05
C LEU A 39 15.08 -7.54 2.35
N GLY A 40 15.89 -7.62 3.41
CA GLY A 40 16.80 -6.54 3.83
C GLY A 40 16.12 -5.24 4.28
N ILE A 41 14.79 -5.24 4.45
CA ILE A 41 14.02 -4.03 4.76
C ILE A 41 12.73 -4.36 5.52
N GLY A 42 12.18 -3.32 6.14
CA GLY A 42 10.94 -3.34 6.89
C GLY A 42 11.21 -3.23 8.37
N TYR A 43 10.15 -2.93 9.11
CA TYR A 43 10.18 -2.91 10.57
C TYR A 43 9.17 -3.92 11.09
N ILE A 44 9.49 -4.48 12.25
CA ILE A 44 8.63 -5.42 12.96
C ILE A 44 8.07 -4.71 14.19
N SER A 45 6.78 -4.87 14.42
CA SER A 45 6.12 -4.35 15.62
C SER A 45 5.15 -5.37 16.17
N ARG A 46 5.15 -5.52 17.49
CA ARG A 46 4.16 -6.30 18.23
C ARG A 46 2.97 -5.42 18.57
N ARG A 47 1.78 -5.92 18.31
CA ARG A 47 0.51 -5.26 18.64
C ARG A 47 0.03 -5.72 20.01
N ASN A 48 -0.88 -4.95 20.59
CA ASN A 48 -1.51 -5.25 21.88
C ASN A 48 -2.56 -6.37 21.83
N ASP A 49 -2.79 -6.99 20.67
CA ASP A 49 -3.75 -8.08 20.44
C ASP A 49 -3.07 -9.44 20.20
N GLY A 50 -1.79 -9.57 20.55
CA GLY A 50 -1.04 -10.81 20.37
C GLY A 50 -0.55 -11.07 18.94
N MET A 51 -0.74 -10.14 18.00
CA MET A 51 -0.21 -10.25 16.64
C MET A 51 1.09 -9.46 16.47
N THR A 52 2.03 -10.01 15.71
CA THR A 52 3.21 -9.30 15.23
C THR A 52 3.06 -9.00 13.73
N GLU A 53 3.52 -7.82 13.31
CA GLU A 53 3.51 -7.43 11.91
C GLU A 53 4.90 -7.05 11.40
N LEU A 54 5.24 -7.51 10.20
CA LEU A 54 6.35 -6.96 9.40
C LEU A 54 5.75 -6.00 8.38
N ARG A 55 6.14 -4.73 8.46
CA ARG A 55 5.67 -3.70 7.54
C ARG A 55 6.79 -3.14 6.68
N ILE A 56 6.56 -3.11 5.38
CA ILE A 56 7.42 -2.50 4.38
C ILE A 56 6.64 -1.38 3.71
N ASN A 57 7.15 -0.15 3.83
CA ASN A 57 6.54 1.05 3.28
C ASN A 57 7.48 1.71 2.27
N GLY A 58 6.89 2.51 1.39
CA GLY A 58 7.62 3.34 0.43
C GLY A 58 7.47 2.82 -0.99
N PHE A 59 7.30 3.74 -1.94
CA PHE A 59 6.92 3.40 -3.31
C PHE A 59 8.00 2.56 -3.99
N LYS A 60 9.26 2.98 -3.91
CA LYS A 60 10.39 2.29 -4.55
C LYS A 60 10.54 0.87 -4.00
N GLN A 61 10.54 0.74 -2.68
CA GLN A 61 10.80 -0.55 -2.02
C GLN A 61 9.66 -1.53 -2.26
N VAL A 62 8.40 -1.05 -2.21
CA VAL A 62 7.24 -1.89 -2.54
C VAL A 62 7.25 -2.32 -4.00
N ARG A 63 7.56 -1.41 -4.93
CA ARG A 63 7.66 -1.73 -6.37
C ARG A 63 8.70 -2.83 -6.60
N ASP A 64 9.91 -2.65 -6.08
CA ASP A 64 11.03 -3.55 -6.35
C ASP A 64 10.76 -4.96 -5.77
N ILE A 65 10.21 -5.04 -4.56
CA ILE A 65 9.82 -6.33 -3.95
C ILE A 65 8.68 -6.99 -4.72
N LEU A 66 7.63 -6.24 -5.10
CA LEU A 66 6.51 -6.83 -5.86
C LEU A 66 6.97 -7.31 -7.24
N LYS A 67 7.89 -6.61 -7.91
CA LYS A 67 8.46 -7.06 -9.18
C LYS A 67 9.06 -8.47 -9.06
N MET A 68 9.77 -8.75 -7.96
CA MET A 68 10.37 -10.05 -7.69
C MET A 68 9.34 -11.12 -7.30
N LEU A 69 8.34 -10.74 -6.50
CA LEU A 69 7.37 -11.70 -5.96
C LEU A 69 6.21 -12.02 -6.91
N LEU A 70 5.85 -11.09 -7.80
CA LEU A 70 4.68 -11.19 -8.70
C LEU A 70 4.55 -12.53 -9.44
N PRO A 71 5.62 -13.12 -10.00
CA PRO A 71 5.53 -14.42 -10.69
C PRO A 71 5.03 -15.57 -9.79
N PHE A 72 5.19 -15.44 -8.47
CA PHE A 72 4.87 -16.48 -7.49
C PHE A 72 3.55 -16.21 -6.74
N ILE A 73 3.01 -14.99 -6.82
CA ILE A 73 1.77 -14.63 -6.13
C ILE A 73 0.57 -15.19 -6.88
N ARG A 74 -0.21 -16.04 -6.20
CA ARG A 74 -1.49 -16.58 -6.73
C ARG A 74 -2.70 -15.86 -6.16
N PHE A 75 -2.94 -15.99 -4.85
CA PHE A 75 -4.15 -15.48 -4.20
C PHE A 75 -4.28 -13.96 -4.19
N LYS A 76 -3.16 -13.24 -4.16
CA LYS A 76 -3.13 -11.77 -4.11
C LYS A 76 -2.68 -11.13 -5.41
N LYS A 77 -2.78 -11.87 -6.54
CA LYS A 77 -2.19 -11.45 -7.82
C LYS A 77 -2.74 -10.10 -8.27
N VAL A 78 -4.05 -9.93 -8.28
CA VAL A 78 -4.71 -8.67 -8.68
C VAL A 78 -4.27 -7.50 -7.80
N GLN A 79 -4.26 -7.67 -6.47
CA GLN A 79 -3.84 -6.63 -5.54
C GLN A 79 -2.36 -6.30 -5.68
N ALA A 80 -1.51 -7.30 -5.93
CA ALA A 80 -0.07 -7.15 -6.11
C ALA A 80 0.24 -6.41 -7.42
N GLU A 81 -0.43 -6.76 -8.52
CA GLU A 81 -0.27 -6.09 -9.82
C GLU A 81 -0.74 -4.63 -9.76
N ALA A 82 -1.91 -4.38 -9.16
CA ALA A 82 -2.43 -3.03 -8.95
C ALA A 82 -1.47 -2.19 -8.08
N LEU A 83 -0.97 -2.76 -6.99
CA LEU A 83 -0.04 -2.07 -6.09
C LEU A 83 1.33 -1.82 -6.74
N TYR A 84 1.81 -2.74 -7.58
CA TYR A 84 3.03 -2.59 -8.35
C TYR A 84 2.90 -1.43 -9.34
N LYS A 85 1.84 -1.39 -10.17
CA LYS A 85 1.59 -0.31 -11.13
C LYS A 85 1.42 1.04 -10.45
N ALA A 86 0.65 1.10 -9.36
CA ALA A 86 0.51 2.32 -8.57
C ALA A 86 1.86 2.80 -8.01
N ALA A 87 2.70 1.89 -7.53
CA ALA A 87 4.03 2.21 -7.03
C ALA A 87 4.97 2.70 -8.15
N GLU A 88 4.85 2.21 -9.39
CA GLU A 88 5.60 2.75 -10.54
C GLU A 88 5.27 4.22 -10.82
N ILE A 89 3.98 4.56 -10.88
CA ILE A 89 3.51 5.94 -11.06
C ILE A 89 4.02 6.84 -9.92
N LEU A 90 3.91 6.37 -8.67
CA LEU A 90 4.30 7.14 -7.50
C LEU A 90 5.82 7.27 -7.33
N CYS A 91 6.62 6.43 -8.02
CA CYS A 91 8.08 6.56 -8.06
C CYS A 91 8.55 7.54 -9.15
N SER A 92 7.80 7.69 -10.25
CA SER A 92 8.26 8.46 -11.41
C SER A 92 8.17 9.97 -11.19
N VAL A 93 7.19 10.42 -10.41
CA VAL A 93 6.96 11.84 -10.14
C VAL A 93 6.62 12.10 -8.68
N LYS A 94 6.96 13.30 -8.21
CA LYS A 94 6.48 13.80 -6.90
C LYS A 94 4.96 14.01 -6.98
N PHE A 95 4.29 13.99 -5.83
CA PHE A 95 2.84 14.18 -5.75
C PHE A 95 2.35 15.42 -6.51
N THR A 96 3.03 16.57 -6.37
CA THR A 96 2.68 17.82 -7.05
C THR A 96 2.80 17.77 -8.57
N GLY A 97 3.51 16.78 -9.11
CA GLY A 97 3.67 16.56 -10.55
C GLY A 97 2.73 15.49 -11.11
N LEU A 98 1.84 14.92 -10.30
CA LEU A 98 0.85 13.95 -10.79
C LEU A 98 -0.24 14.68 -11.58
N SER A 99 -0.50 14.21 -12.81
CA SER A 99 -1.63 14.71 -13.60
C SER A 99 -2.96 14.24 -13.02
N GLN A 100 -4.06 14.90 -13.40
CA GLN A 100 -5.40 14.45 -13.01
C GLN A 100 -5.68 13.01 -13.46
N THR A 101 -5.22 12.64 -14.67
CA THR A 101 -5.35 11.28 -15.20
C THR A 101 -4.62 10.27 -14.31
N GLN A 102 -3.37 10.57 -13.92
CA GLN A 102 -2.61 9.71 -13.00
C GLN A 102 -3.28 9.61 -11.62
N LEU A 103 -3.83 10.70 -11.10
CA LEU A 103 -4.55 10.68 -9.83
C LEU A 103 -5.81 9.80 -9.90
N LYS A 104 -6.60 9.90 -10.98
CA LYS A 104 -7.75 9.02 -11.21
C LYS A 104 -7.34 7.55 -11.34
N GLU A 105 -6.24 7.28 -12.04
CA GLU A 105 -5.67 5.93 -12.14
C GLU A 105 -5.21 5.38 -10.78
N LEU A 106 -4.56 6.21 -9.96
CA LEU A 106 -4.18 5.82 -8.59
C LEU A 106 -5.41 5.52 -7.71
N VAL A 107 -6.51 6.25 -7.89
CA VAL A 107 -7.77 5.96 -7.20
C VAL A 107 -8.35 4.63 -7.67
N SER A 108 -8.35 4.35 -8.99
CA SER A 108 -8.86 3.07 -9.51
C SER A 108 -8.05 1.88 -8.98
N TYR A 109 -6.72 2.01 -8.84
CA TYR A 109 -5.88 1.00 -8.18
C TYR A 109 -6.23 0.82 -6.69
N VAL A 110 -6.53 1.91 -5.96
CA VAL A 110 -7.02 1.81 -4.58
C VAL A 110 -8.33 1.02 -4.52
N MET A 111 -9.28 1.33 -5.39
CA MET A 111 -10.57 0.64 -5.46
C MET A 111 -10.41 -0.83 -5.80
N MET A 112 -9.56 -1.16 -6.77
CA MET A 112 -9.26 -2.54 -7.16
C MET A 112 -8.65 -3.34 -6.01
N ILE A 113 -7.68 -2.77 -5.29
CA ILE A 113 -7.08 -3.41 -4.12
C ILE A 113 -8.14 -3.60 -3.02
N GLN A 114 -9.01 -2.62 -2.80
CA GLN A 114 -10.06 -2.69 -1.78
C GLN A 114 -11.14 -3.72 -2.10
N SER A 115 -11.56 -3.87 -3.35
CA SER A 115 -12.59 -4.83 -3.75
C SER A 115 -12.13 -6.29 -3.61
N HIS A 116 -10.83 -6.53 -3.77
CA HIS A 116 -10.24 -7.88 -3.63
C HIS A 116 -9.69 -8.17 -2.21
N ASN A 117 -9.71 -7.20 -1.30
CA ASN A 117 -9.37 -7.44 0.10
C ASN A 117 -10.62 -7.92 0.86
N TYR A 118 -10.39 -8.81 1.85
CA TYR A 118 -11.41 -9.25 2.80
C TYR A 118 -12.15 -8.06 3.42
N VAL A 119 -13.39 -8.32 3.87
CA VAL A 119 -14.30 -7.31 4.40
C VAL A 119 -13.61 -6.46 5.47
N THR A 120 -13.67 -5.14 5.30
CA THR A 120 -13.19 -4.17 6.29
C THR A 120 -14.38 -3.35 6.75
N ARG A 121 -14.47 -3.04 8.04
CA ARG A 121 -15.59 -2.29 8.62
C ARG A 121 -15.80 -0.91 7.98
N HIS A 122 -14.73 -0.28 7.51
CA HIS A 122 -14.80 1.02 6.83
C HIS A 122 -13.89 1.03 5.60
N LYS A 123 -14.45 1.34 4.43
CA LYS A 123 -13.74 1.60 3.18
C LYS A 123 -14.14 2.98 2.69
N ARG A 124 -13.17 3.76 2.21
CA ARG A 124 -13.49 5.03 1.55
C ARG A 124 -13.99 4.74 0.14
N THR A 125 -15.07 5.40 -0.26
CA THR A 125 -15.63 5.25 -1.61
C THR A 125 -14.76 5.96 -2.64
N GLU A 126 -14.94 5.61 -3.92
CA GLU A 126 -14.25 6.29 -5.01
C GLU A 126 -14.50 7.80 -4.98
N SER A 127 -15.76 8.23 -4.84
CA SER A 127 -16.13 9.64 -4.76
C SER A 127 -15.46 10.36 -3.58
N GLU A 128 -15.36 9.71 -2.42
CA GLU A 128 -14.65 10.28 -1.27
C GLU A 128 -13.14 10.42 -1.52
N LEU A 129 -12.54 9.50 -2.28
CA LEU A 129 -11.13 9.55 -2.63
C LEU A 129 -10.85 10.64 -3.67
N LEU A 130 -11.69 10.74 -4.71
CA LEU A 130 -11.61 11.78 -5.73
C LEU A 130 -11.78 13.17 -5.12
N LEU A 131 -12.82 13.36 -4.29
CA LEU A 131 -13.07 14.61 -3.59
C LEU A 131 -11.87 15.02 -2.73
N ALA A 132 -11.26 14.08 -2.01
CA ALA A 132 -10.07 14.39 -1.22
C ALA A 132 -8.87 14.81 -2.07
N LEU A 133 -8.74 14.32 -3.30
CA LEU A 133 -7.70 14.74 -4.24
C LEU A 133 -8.04 16.04 -4.98
N GLY A 134 -9.16 16.69 -4.65
CA GLY A 134 -9.63 17.89 -5.34
C GLY A 134 -10.13 17.61 -6.76
N LEU A 135 -10.46 16.34 -7.05
CA LEU A 135 -11.05 15.94 -8.32
C LEU A 135 -12.57 15.95 -8.16
N THR A 136 -13.26 16.70 -9.01
CA THR A 136 -14.71 16.60 -9.13
C THR A 136 -15.09 15.20 -9.61
N PRO A 137 -16.15 14.57 -9.04
CA PRO A 137 -16.71 13.32 -9.56
C PRO A 137 -17.02 13.40 -11.05
#